data_AF-A0A2V8FN09-F1
#
_entry.id   AF-A0A2V8FN09-F1
#
_cell.length_a   1.000
_cell.length_b   1.000
_cell.length_c   1.000
_cell.angle_alpha   90.00
_cell.angle_beta   90.00
_cell.angle_gamma   90.00
#
_symmetry.space_group_name_H-M   'P 1'
#
loop_
_entity.id
_entity.type
_entity.pdbx_description
1 polymer ?
#
loop_
_entity_poly.entity_id
_entity_poly.type
_entity_poly.pdbx_seq_one_letter_code
_entity_poly.pdbx_strand_id
1 'polypeptide(L)'
;MADLLQIVIGVLQGLVSSTFFILVLMIGFCILVGFTKTKRTAGEARVVKSLDEVVSHQSVAYLTPSAPRGPADQLRSPELLEAAALARK
;
A
#
# COMPACT_ATOMS: atom_id res chain seq x y z
N MET A 1 -31.77 21.41 -37.60
CA MET A 1 -30.49 20.67 -37.67
C MET A 1 -29.44 21.31 -36.78
N ALA A 2 -29.17 22.62 -36.94
CA ALA A 2 -28.20 23.36 -36.12
C ALA A 2 -28.53 23.35 -34.61
N ASP A 3 -29.80 23.54 -34.24
CA ASP A 3 -30.21 23.56 -32.82
C ASP A 3 -30.02 22.21 -32.12
N LEU A 4 -30.34 21.13 -32.83
CA LEU A 4 -30.14 19.76 -32.33
C LEU A 4 -28.64 19.48 -32.12
N LEU A 5 -27.80 19.95 -33.04
CA LEU A 5 -26.35 19.82 -32.94
C LEU A 5 -25.80 20.62 -31.74
N GLN A 6 -26.31 21.83 -31.51
CA GLN A 6 -25.94 22.66 -30.37
C GLN A 6 -26.34 22.04 -29.03
N ILE A 7 -27.53 21.43 -28.95
CA ILE A 7 -27.98 20.68 -27.77
C ILE A 7 -27.07 19.47 -27.52
N VAL A 8 -26.75 18.70 -28.55
CA VAL A 8 -25.88 17.52 -28.43
C VAL A 8 -24.48 17.92 -27.94
N ILE A 9 -23.91 18.99 -28.48
CA ILE A 9 -22.61 19.50 -28.02
C ILE A 9 -22.68 19.95 -26.56
N GLY A 10 -23.72 20.70 -26.18
CA GLY A 10 -23.90 21.17 -24.80
C GLY A 10 -23.99 20.01 -23.81
N VAL A 11 -24.75 18.96 -24.14
CA VAL A 11 -24.86 17.74 -23.31
C VAL A 11 -23.51 17.03 -23.23
N LEU A 12 -22.81 16.84 -24.34
CA LEU A 12 -21.52 16.16 -24.36
C LEU A 12 -20.48 16.93 -23.52
N GLN A 13 -20.43 18.25 -23.65
CA GLN A 13 -19.55 19.10 -22.85
C GLN A 13 -19.91 19.05 -21.36
N GLY A 14 -21.19 19.06 -21.02
CA GLY A 14 -21.66 18.91 -19.64
C GLY A 14 -21.26 17.57 -19.02
N LEU A 15 -21.41 16.46 -19.77
CA LEU A 15 -21.02 15.13 -19.32
C LEU A 15 -19.51 15.00 -19.13
N VAL A 16 -18.71 15.47 -20.10
CA VAL A 16 -17.24 15.41 -20.01
C VAL A 16 -16.74 16.27 -18.85
N SER A 17 -17.26 17.50 -18.70
CA SER A 17 -16.82 18.41 -17.63
C SER A 17 -17.20 17.89 -16.23
N SER A 18 -18.42 17.40 -16.04
CA SER A 18 -18.85 16.82 -14.76
C SER A 18 -18.10 15.54 -14.39
N THR A 19 -17.87 14.65 -15.36
CA THR A 19 -17.11 13.40 -15.15
C THR A 19 -15.66 13.72 -14.76
N PHE A 20 -15.01 14.63 -15.50
CA PHE A 20 -13.65 15.03 -15.22
C PHE A 20 -13.52 15.69 -13.84
N PHE A 21 -14.48 16.55 -13.48
CA PHE A 21 -14.50 17.20 -12.17
C PHE A 21 -14.56 16.19 -11.02
N ILE A 22 -15.44 15.19 -11.11
CA ILE A 22 -15.56 14.14 -10.08
C ILE A 22 -14.29 13.29 -10.03
N LEU A 23 -13.71 12.93 -11.17
CA LEU A 23 -12.46 12.16 -11.21
C LEU A 23 -11.32 12.91 -10.54
N VAL A 24 -11.15 14.20 -10.81
CA VAL A 24 -10.11 15.02 -10.16
C VAL A 24 -10.31 15.08 -8.65
N LEU A 25 -11.55 15.31 -8.18
CA LEU A 25 -11.84 15.33 -6.75
C LEU A 25 -11.59 13.96 -6.09
N MET A 26 -12.04 12.88 -6.72
CA MET A 26 -11.87 11.53 -6.20
C MET A 26 -10.39 11.15 -6.15
N ILE A 27 -9.64 11.34 -7.25
CA ILE A 27 -8.21 11.05 -7.31
C ILE A 27 -7.46 11.90 -6.30
N GLY A 28 -7.74 13.21 -6.24
CA GLY A 28 -7.11 14.12 -5.28
C GLY A 28 -7.36 13.69 -3.83
N PHE A 29 -8.60 13.34 -3.49
CA PHE A 29 -8.95 12.82 -2.17
C PHE A 29 -8.28 11.48 -1.87
N CYS A 30 -8.33 10.53 -2.80
CA CYS A 30 -7.70 9.22 -2.67
C CYS A 30 -6.19 9.31 -2.51
N ILE A 31 -5.54 10.27 -3.17
CA ILE A 31 -4.11 10.53 -3.01
C ILE A 31 -3.84 11.14 -1.63
N LEU A 32 -4.60 12.16 -1.22
CA LEU A 32 -4.42 12.83 0.07
C LEU A 32 -4.59 11.84 1.24
N VAL A 33 -5.64 11.03 1.23
CA VAL A 33 -5.91 10.00 2.25
C VAL A 33 -5.02 8.76 2.05
N GLY A 34 -4.68 8.41 0.81
CA GLY A 34 -3.76 7.32 0.51
C GLY A 34 -2.38 7.57 1.11
N PHE A 35 -1.88 8.79 0.97
CA PHE A 35 -0.59 9.19 1.56
C PHE A 35 -0.60 9.16 3.10
N THR A 36 -1.73 9.44 3.75
CA THR A 36 -1.82 9.27 5.21
C THR A 36 -1.81 7.79 5.61
N LYS A 37 -2.37 6.90 4.76
CA LYS A 37 -2.31 5.44 4.97
C LYS A 37 -0.93 4.84 4.70
N THR A 38 -0.13 5.40 3.79
CA THR A 38 1.21 4.89 3.45
C THR A 38 2.34 5.46 4.33
N LYS A 39 2.03 6.17 5.43
CA LYS A 39 3.05 6.59 6.40
C LYS A 39 3.85 5.36 6.85
N ARG A 40 5.18 5.40 6.66
CA ARG A 40 6.11 4.45 7.28
C ARG A 40 5.93 4.56 8.79
N THR A 41 5.19 3.63 9.36
CA THR A 41 4.84 3.68 10.77
C THR A 41 6.10 3.47 11.61
N ALA A 42 6.22 4.30 12.63
CA ALA A 42 7.23 4.29 13.67
C ALA A 42 6.48 4.33 15.02
N GLY A 43 5.73 3.27 15.33
CA GLY A 43 5.11 3.06 16.64
C GLY A 43 3.67 3.57 16.85
N GLU A 44 3.10 4.41 15.98
CA GLU A 44 1.69 4.89 16.11
C GLU A 44 0.64 3.98 15.43
N ALA A 45 1.02 2.78 14.97
CA ALA A 45 0.05 1.86 14.41
C ALA A 45 -0.75 1.16 15.52
N ARG A 46 -2.06 1.06 15.31
CA ARG A 46 -2.98 0.27 16.18
C ARG A 46 -2.60 -1.22 16.28
N VAL A 47 -1.75 -1.71 15.38
CA VAL A 47 -1.29 -3.10 15.33
C VAL A 47 0.23 -3.11 15.39
N VAL A 48 0.78 -3.90 16.30
CA VAL A 48 2.22 -4.12 16.43
C VAL A 48 2.70 -4.93 15.22
N LYS A 49 3.51 -4.31 14.36
CA LYS A 49 4.08 -4.95 13.15
C LYS A 49 5.39 -5.67 13.44
N SER A 50 6.21 -5.11 14.32
CA SER A 50 7.46 -5.72 14.79
C SER A 50 7.76 -5.28 16.23
N LEU A 51 8.47 -6.14 16.97
CA LEU A 51 8.99 -5.81 18.29
C LEU A 51 10.01 -4.66 18.23
N ASP A 52 10.82 -4.63 17.17
CA ASP A 52 11.84 -3.60 16.97
C ASP A 52 11.22 -2.20 16.78
N GLU A 53 10.07 -2.10 16.09
CA GLU A 53 9.33 -0.84 15.94
C GLU A 53 8.77 -0.33 17.30
N VAL A 54 8.39 -1.25 18.20
CA VAL A 54 7.88 -0.90 19.54
C VAL A 54 9.00 -0.44 20.48
N VAL A 55 10.16 -1.09 20.42
CA VAL A 55 11.30 -0.78 21.32
C VAL A 55 12.08 0.44 20.84
N SER A 56 12.35 0.53 19.54
CA SER A 56 13.18 1.60 18.97
C SER A 56 12.38 2.87 18.64
N HIS A 57 11.05 2.79 18.55
CA HIS A 57 10.19 3.83 17.98
C HIS A 57 10.64 4.31 16.59
N GLN A 58 11.37 3.47 15.85
CA GLN A 58 11.78 3.74 14.47
C GLN A 58 11.02 2.85 13.50
N SER A 59 10.80 3.35 12.29
CA SER A 59 10.19 2.54 11.24
C SER A 59 11.11 1.38 10.87
N VAL A 60 10.54 0.18 10.68
CA VAL A 60 11.29 -1.03 10.31
C VAL A 60 12.20 -0.78 9.11
N ALA A 61 13.50 -0.84 9.33
CA ALA A 61 14.51 -0.84 8.28
C ALA A 61 14.76 -2.28 7.83
N TYR A 62 14.23 -2.66 6.67
CA TYR A 62 14.53 -3.96 6.09
C TYR A 62 16.00 -4.04 5.73
N LEU A 63 16.64 -5.13 6.14
CA LEU A 63 18.01 -5.43 5.76
C LEU A 63 18.10 -5.69 4.25
N THR A 64 19.21 -5.26 3.64
CA THR A 64 19.48 -5.55 2.23
C THR A 64 19.73 -7.05 2.01
N PRO A 65 19.50 -7.59 0.80
CA PRO A 65 19.72 -9.02 0.53
C PRO A 65 21.15 -9.50 0.82
N SER A 66 22.12 -8.58 0.73
CA SER A 66 23.55 -8.78 1.00
C SER A 66 23.95 -8.43 2.44
N ALA A 67 23.02 -8.01 3.30
CA ALA A 67 23.32 -7.71 4.68
C ALA A 67 23.91 -8.96 5.36
N PRO A 68 24.98 -8.81 6.19
CA PRO A 68 25.57 -9.91 6.91
C PRO A 68 24.49 -10.63 7.72
N ARG A 69 24.22 -11.89 7.38
CA ARG A 69 23.34 -12.74 8.17
C ARG A 69 24.12 -13.18 9.39
N GLY A 70 23.49 -13.11 10.56
CA GLY A 70 24.08 -13.63 11.79
C GLY A 70 24.37 -15.14 11.68
N PRO A 71 25.07 -15.74 12.65
CA PRO A 71 25.36 -17.19 12.65
C PRO A 71 24.09 -18.04 12.68
N ALA A 72 22.96 -17.45 13.11
CA ALA A 72 21.66 -18.08 13.11
C ALA A 72 21.01 -17.97 11.72
N ASP A 73 21.05 -19.06 10.95
CA ASP A 73 20.17 -19.22 9.81
C ASP A 73 18.77 -19.59 10.30
N GLN A 74 17.89 -18.58 10.38
CA GLN A 74 16.51 -18.75 10.86
C GLN A 74 15.69 -19.74 10.02
N LEU A 75 16.08 -19.99 8.75
CA LEU A 75 15.40 -20.97 7.89
C LEU A 75 15.89 -22.41 8.12
N ARG A 76 16.92 -22.59 8.93
CA ARG A 76 17.55 -23.88 9.23
C ARG A 76 17.46 -24.24 10.71
N SER A 77 16.43 -23.74 11.41
CA SER A 77 16.14 -24.17 12.77
C SER A 77 15.64 -25.63 12.77
N PRO A 78 15.95 -26.42 13.82
CA PRO A 78 15.47 -27.79 13.94
C PRO A 78 13.93 -27.87 13.85
N GLU A 79 13.23 -26.95 14.51
CA GLU A 79 11.77 -26.82 14.49
C GLU A 79 11.20 -26.71 13.05
N LEU A 80 11.81 -25.87 12.20
CA LEU A 80 11.36 -25.67 10.82
C LEU A 80 11.70 -26.85 9.91
N LEU A 81 12.81 -27.53 10.17
CA LEU A 81 13.20 -28.72 9.44
C LEU A 81 12.29 -29.91 9.77
N GLU A 82 11.90 -30.07 11.03
CA GLU A 82 10.93 -31.07 11.46
C GLU A 82 9.54 -30.80 10.86
N ALA A 83 9.07 -29.55 10.89
CA ALA A 83 7.81 -29.16 10.26
C ALA A 83 7.83 -29.38 8.73
N ALA A 84 8.92 -29.04 8.05
CA ALA A 84 9.07 -29.27 6.62
C ALA A 84 9.15 -30.76 6.26
N ALA A 85 9.77 -31.59 7.12
CA ALA A 85 9.80 -33.04 6.95
C ALA A 85 8.42 -33.67 7.15
N LEU A 86 7.62 -33.16 8.10
CA LEU A 86 6.24 -33.57 8.29
C LEU A 86 5.33 -33.14 7.14
N ALA A 87 5.52 -31.95 6.58
CA ALA A 87 4.72 -31.43 5.47
C ALA A 87 5.01 -32.11 4.11
N ARG A 88 6.12 -32.85 3.99
CA ARG A 88 6.47 -33.64 2.78
C ARG A 88 5.96 -35.08 2.81
N LYS A 89 5.40 -35.54 3.93
CA LYS A 89 4.71 -36.84 4.03
C LYS A 89 3.25 -36.69 3.63
#